data_AF-A0A661F2H6-F1
#
_entry.id   AF-A0A661F2H6-F1
#
_cell.length_a   1.000
_cell.length_b   1.000
_cell.length_c   1.000
_cell.angle_alpha   90.00
_cell.angle_beta   90.00
_cell.angle_gamma   90.00
#
_symmetry.space_group_name_H-M   'P 1'
#
loop_
_entity.id
_entity.type
_entity.pdbx_description
1 polymer ?
#
loop_
_entity_poly.entity_id
_entity_poly.type
_entity_poly.pdbx_seq_one_letter_code
_entity_poly.pdbx_strand_id
1 'polypeptide(L)'
;MATIRQRKSGSWEIIIRKKGVLEKPHYASADTEIEARNYAETLEGLLDQGIIPTELKDDPVPQRQHDTVKVWADIYLAQVDMSDSDRVLLHSMLDLIGLWKMHELSMQWAHRWVQSMKRVDRLSPSSIRHKVGAVARMLDWCVAMDKLAVNPLRMLPKRYASYAMGDGDRRVDVERDRRLLEGEEERIIALLSGDIPAGKERGLLKDDLEDWILIFTLALETAMRLKELYTLTWEQVDLEKRTVFLDKTKNGDKRQVPLSSVALEAFGAFPRKYDRFVFGWWDGRRESLRGATNKLSQKWARISRLSGCDGLHFHDLRHEAVCRLYERTQLSDLQIAKISGHKDLRMLKRYANLRGSDLAELLW
;
A
#
# COMPACT_ATOMS: atom_id res chain seq x y z
N MET A 1 28.22 -44.00 -25.34
CA MET A 1 29.58 -44.31 -24.87
C MET A 1 30.27 -43.03 -24.45
N ALA A 2 30.50 -42.93 -23.14
CA ALA A 2 31.19 -41.84 -22.51
C ALA A 2 32.67 -41.87 -22.89
N THR A 3 33.23 -40.70 -23.20
CA THR A 3 34.67 -40.52 -23.38
C THR A 3 35.20 -39.83 -22.14
N ILE A 4 36.17 -40.46 -21.47
CA ILE A 4 36.85 -39.92 -20.29
C ILE A 4 38.30 -39.62 -20.66
N ARG A 5 38.77 -38.39 -20.41
CA ARG A 5 40.17 -38.00 -20.67
C ARG A 5 40.70 -37.06 -19.60
N GLN A 6 41.98 -37.18 -19.27
CA GLN A 6 42.64 -36.29 -18.33
C GLN A 6 43.04 -34.98 -19.01
N ARG A 7 42.76 -33.83 -18.37
CA ARG A 7 43.18 -32.50 -18.83
C ARG A 7 44.59 -32.18 -18.35
N LYS A 8 45.23 -31.21 -19.00
CA LYS A 8 46.56 -30.69 -18.59
C LYS A 8 46.59 -30.13 -17.16
N SER A 9 45.43 -29.77 -16.60
CA SER A 9 45.24 -29.28 -15.23
C SER A 9 45.15 -30.39 -14.17
N GLY A 10 45.21 -31.67 -14.54
CA GLY A 10 45.07 -32.82 -13.64
C GLY A 10 43.64 -33.32 -13.44
N SER A 11 42.63 -32.47 -13.68
CA SER A 11 41.20 -32.82 -13.66
C SER A 11 40.79 -33.73 -14.82
N TRP A 12 39.76 -34.54 -14.63
CA TRP A 12 39.20 -35.45 -15.62
C TRP A 12 38.00 -34.82 -16.34
N GLU A 13 37.96 -34.92 -17.66
CA GLU A 13 36.82 -34.50 -18.48
C GLU A 13 36.00 -35.70 -18.93
N ILE A 14 34.68 -35.55 -18.86
CA ILE A 14 33.69 -36.56 -19.21
C ILE A 14 32.83 -36.00 -20.34
N ILE A 15 32.74 -36.73 -21.45
CA ILE A 15 31.95 -36.35 -22.62
C ILE A 15 30.96 -37.48 -22.92
N ILE A 16 29.66 -37.24 -22.79
CA ILE A 16 28.63 -38.24 -23.06
C ILE A 16 27.86 -37.85 -24.31
N ARG A 17 27.81 -38.77 -25.28
CA ARG A 17 27.07 -38.62 -26.53
C ARG A 17 26.08 -39.76 -26.66
N LYS A 18 24.80 -39.43 -26.79
CA LYS A 18 23.74 -40.42 -27.02
C LYS A 18 22.72 -39.94 -28.03
N LYS A 19 22.94 -40.32 -29.29
CA LYS A 19 22.08 -39.96 -30.42
C LYS A 19 20.66 -40.48 -30.18
N GLY A 20 19.68 -39.60 -30.28
CA GLY A 20 18.25 -39.92 -30.08
C GLY A 20 17.74 -39.79 -28.65
N VAL A 21 18.61 -39.57 -27.65
CA VAL A 21 18.21 -39.31 -26.25
C VAL A 21 18.68 -37.93 -25.80
N LEU A 22 19.90 -37.52 -26.16
CA LEU A 22 20.40 -36.16 -25.91
C LEU A 22 20.42 -35.37 -27.22
N GLU A 23 19.92 -34.12 -27.19
CA GLU A 23 20.00 -33.21 -28.34
C GLU A 23 21.42 -32.71 -28.60
N LYS A 24 22.23 -32.57 -27.54
CA LYS A 24 23.65 -32.14 -27.60
C LYS A 24 24.53 -33.04 -26.72
N PRO A 25 25.84 -33.14 -26.99
CA PRO A 25 26.76 -33.83 -26.08
C PRO A 25 26.76 -33.18 -24.69
N HIS A 26 26.72 -34.01 -23.64
CA HIS A 26 26.89 -33.55 -22.26
C HIS A 26 28.38 -33.51 -21.88
N TYR A 27 28.78 -32.48 -21.14
CA TYR A 27 30.14 -32.27 -20.68
C TYR A 27 30.15 -32.11 -19.16
N ALA A 28 31.00 -32.87 -18.48
CA ALA A 28 31.24 -32.76 -17.04
C ALA A 28 32.73 -32.88 -16.72
N SER A 29 33.11 -32.53 -15.49
CA SER A 29 34.47 -32.68 -14.99
C SER A 29 34.48 -33.26 -13.58
N ALA A 30 35.50 -34.05 -13.27
CA ALA A 30 35.74 -34.61 -11.93
C ALA A 30 37.21 -34.45 -11.52
N ASP A 31 37.47 -34.48 -10.22
CA ASP A 31 38.83 -34.30 -9.69
C ASP A 31 39.63 -35.61 -9.75
N THR A 32 38.94 -36.77 -9.71
CA THR A 32 39.56 -38.10 -9.79
C THR A 32 39.04 -38.94 -10.96
N GLU A 33 39.83 -39.91 -11.41
CA GLU A 33 39.43 -40.84 -12.48
C GLU A 33 38.25 -41.71 -12.04
N ILE A 34 38.24 -42.11 -10.76
CA ILE A 34 37.20 -42.98 -10.19
C ILE A 34 35.85 -42.24 -10.19
N GLU A 35 35.82 -40.98 -9.75
CA GLU A 35 34.61 -40.16 -9.83
C GLU A 35 34.15 -39.96 -11.27
N ALA A 36 35.07 -39.73 -12.20
CA ALA A 36 34.74 -39.57 -13.61
C ALA A 36 34.08 -40.83 -14.19
N ARG A 37 34.59 -42.02 -13.84
CA ARG A 37 34.04 -43.31 -14.27
C ARG A 37 32.68 -43.58 -13.63
N ASN A 38 32.55 -43.41 -12.32
CA ASN A 38 31.28 -43.63 -11.62
C ASN A 38 30.17 -42.70 -12.11
N TYR A 39 30.50 -41.42 -12.36
CA TYR A 39 29.55 -40.45 -12.92
C TYR A 39 29.13 -40.85 -14.34
N ALA A 40 30.08 -41.26 -15.19
CA ALA A 40 29.80 -41.70 -16.54
C ALA A 40 28.89 -42.95 -16.57
N GLU A 41 29.20 -43.97 -15.77
CA GLU A 41 28.39 -45.20 -15.69
C GLU A 41 26.97 -44.93 -15.19
N THR A 42 26.83 -44.12 -14.14
CA THR A 42 25.53 -43.75 -13.57
C THR A 42 24.68 -43.03 -14.61
N LEU A 43 25.27 -42.05 -15.30
CA LEU A 43 24.55 -41.23 -16.26
C LEU A 43 24.24 -41.99 -17.55
N GLU A 44 25.13 -42.86 -18.03
CA GLU A 44 24.84 -43.73 -19.17
C GLU A 44 23.71 -44.72 -18.87
N GLY A 45 23.68 -45.30 -17.66
CA GLY A 45 22.60 -46.20 -17.22
C GLY A 45 21.22 -45.52 -17.17
N LEU A 46 21.15 -44.27 -16.68
CA LEU A 46 19.91 -43.49 -16.72
C LEU A 46 19.47 -43.19 -18.15
N LEU A 47 20.41 -42.81 -19.01
CA LEU A 47 20.12 -42.55 -20.41
C LEU A 47 19.76 -43.83 -21.18
N ASP A 48 20.22 -45.02 -20.78
CA ASP A 48 19.84 -46.33 -21.35
C ASP A 48 18.38 -46.66 -21.06
N GLN A 49 17.87 -46.20 -19.92
CA GLN A 49 16.46 -46.31 -19.53
C GLN A 49 15.58 -45.21 -20.15
N GLY A 50 16.16 -44.32 -20.97
CA GLY A 50 15.44 -43.17 -21.55
C GLY A 50 15.13 -42.05 -20.55
N ILE A 51 15.73 -42.10 -19.36
CA ILE A 51 15.55 -41.09 -18.32
C ILE A 51 16.59 -40.00 -18.53
N ILE A 52 16.12 -38.76 -18.77
CA ILE A 52 16.98 -37.58 -18.87
C ILE A 52 16.88 -36.82 -17.53
N PRO A 53 17.95 -36.81 -16.70
CA PRO A 53 18.01 -36.00 -15.49
C PRO A 53 17.64 -34.54 -15.76
N THR A 54 16.93 -33.92 -14.82
CA THR A 54 16.39 -32.56 -14.97
C THR A 54 17.49 -31.53 -15.25
N GLU A 55 18.71 -31.80 -14.77
CA GLU A 55 19.91 -30.99 -14.95
C GLU A 55 20.43 -30.99 -16.40
N LEU A 56 20.01 -31.96 -17.22
CA LEU A 56 20.41 -32.13 -18.62
C LEU A 56 19.33 -31.75 -19.63
N LYS A 57 18.12 -31.44 -19.16
CA LYS A 57 17.08 -30.88 -20.03
C LYS A 57 17.51 -29.45 -20.36
N ASP A 58 17.67 -29.15 -21.65
CA ASP A 58 17.97 -27.83 -22.18
C ASP A 58 16.92 -26.83 -21.67
N ASP A 59 17.18 -26.20 -20.52
CA ASP A 59 16.54 -24.95 -20.16
C ASP A 59 17.59 -23.87 -20.39
N PRO A 60 17.41 -22.98 -21.37
CA PRO A 60 18.29 -21.84 -21.54
C PRO A 60 18.01 -20.91 -20.36
N VAL A 61 18.75 -21.08 -19.27
CA VAL A 61 18.94 -20.02 -18.27
C VAL A 61 20.30 -19.38 -18.53
N PRO A 62 20.41 -18.48 -19.53
CA PRO A 62 21.48 -17.52 -19.49
C PRO A 62 21.25 -16.60 -18.28
N GLN A 63 22.25 -16.52 -17.40
CA GLN A 63 22.48 -15.51 -16.35
C GLN A 63 21.95 -15.75 -14.92
N ARG A 64 22.56 -16.70 -14.18
CA ARG A 64 22.59 -16.69 -12.69
C ARG A 64 23.24 -15.42 -12.08
N GLN A 65 23.82 -14.54 -12.90
CA GLN A 65 24.43 -13.31 -12.43
C GLN A 65 23.39 -12.26 -11.98
N HIS A 66 22.16 -12.32 -12.50
CA HIS A 66 21.09 -11.35 -12.24
C HIS A 66 19.83 -11.95 -11.57
N ASP A 67 19.94 -13.09 -10.88
CA ASP A 67 18.83 -13.72 -10.17
C ASP A 67 18.61 -13.11 -8.77
N THR A 68 18.25 -11.82 -8.73
CA THR A 68 18.00 -11.07 -7.49
C THR A 68 16.54 -10.70 -7.35
N VAL A 69 16.12 -10.39 -6.12
CA VAL A 69 14.78 -9.90 -5.82
C VAL A 69 14.41 -8.70 -6.69
N LYS A 70 15.36 -7.77 -6.92
CA LYS A 70 15.09 -6.58 -7.73
C LYS A 70 14.70 -6.92 -9.16
N VAL A 71 15.42 -7.84 -9.80
CA VAL A 71 15.13 -8.23 -11.18
C VAL A 71 13.73 -8.84 -11.29
N TRP A 72 13.38 -9.75 -10.38
CA TRP A 72 12.04 -10.34 -10.37
C TRP A 72 10.95 -9.34 -9.99
N ALA A 73 11.25 -8.38 -9.11
CA ALA A 73 10.32 -7.32 -8.78
C ALA A 73 10.04 -6.41 -9.99
N ASP A 74 11.07 -6.05 -10.76
CA ASP A 74 10.90 -5.20 -11.95
C ASP A 74 10.05 -5.92 -13.02
N ILE A 75 10.27 -7.23 -13.22
CA ILE A 75 9.44 -8.04 -14.12
C ILE A 75 7.99 -8.14 -13.59
N TYR A 76 7.81 -8.43 -12.30
CA TYR A 76 6.49 -8.48 -11.66
C TYR A 76 5.74 -7.15 -11.82
N LEU A 77 6.42 -6.02 -11.60
CA LEU A 77 5.88 -4.68 -11.75
C LEU A 77 5.50 -4.31 -13.20
N ALA A 78 6.15 -4.94 -14.19
CA ALA A 78 5.84 -4.77 -15.60
C ALA A 78 4.67 -5.65 -16.06
N GLN A 79 4.52 -6.85 -15.49
CA GLN A 79 3.54 -7.85 -15.95
C GLN A 79 2.24 -7.86 -15.15
N VAL A 80 2.25 -7.45 -13.89
CA VAL A 80 1.08 -7.53 -13.00
C VAL A 80 0.44 -6.16 -12.81
N ASP A 81 -0.85 -6.04 -13.13
CA ASP A 81 -1.62 -4.85 -12.77
C ASP A 81 -1.83 -4.82 -11.25
N MET A 82 -1.48 -3.68 -10.65
CA MET A 82 -1.64 -3.45 -9.22
C MET A 82 -1.91 -1.98 -8.92
N SER A 83 -2.35 -1.70 -7.71
CA SER A 83 -2.58 -0.33 -7.25
C SER A 83 -1.27 0.48 -7.20
N ASP A 84 -1.33 1.79 -7.41
CA ASP A 84 -0.13 2.66 -7.29
C ASP A 84 0.47 2.59 -5.89
N SER A 85 -0.39 2.46 -4.87
CA SER A 85 0.05 2.30 -3.49
C SER A 85 0.88 1.04 -3.32
N ASP A 86 0.45 -0.08 -3.89
CA ASP A 86 1.20 -1.34 -3.85
C ASP A 86 2.50 -1.25 -4.64
N ARG A 87 2.46 -0.61 -5.82
CA ARG A 87 3.65 -0.36 -6.66
C ARG A 87 4.69 0.44 -5.90
N VAL A 88 4.32 1.59 -5.33
CA VAL A 88 5.22 2.46 -4.55
C VAL A 88 5.73 1.74 -3.32
N LEU A 89 4.87 1.00 -2.61
CA LEU A 89 5.26 0.23 -1.44
C LEU A 89 6.29 -0.84 -1.80
N LEU A 90 6.04 -1.64 -2.83
CA LEU A 90 6.99 -2.66 -3.28
C LEU A 90 8.32 -2.03 -3.72
N HIS A 91 8.27 -0.96 -4.52
CA HIS A 91 9.47 -0.27 -4.98
C HIS A 91 10.31 0.24 -3.80
N SER A 92 9.68 0.81 -2.77
CA SER A 92 10.38 1.26 -1.55
C SER A 92 11.06 0.14 -0.77
N MET A 93 10.66 -1.13 -0.98
CA MET A 93 11.30 -2.29 -0.36
C MET A 93 12.52 -2.78 -1.14
N LEU A 94 12.63 -2.47 -2.43
CA LEU A 94 13.75 -2.93 -3.25
C LEU A 94 15.08 -2.33 -2.80
N ASP A 95 15.09 -1.18 -2.15
CA ASP A 95 16.30 -0.61 -1.55
C ASP A 95 16.84 -1.47 -0.40
N LEU A 96 15.95 -2.19 0.31
CA LEU A 96 16.30 -3.02 1.46
C LEU A 96 16.59 -4.47 1.06
N ILE A 97 15.79 -5.02 0.14
CA ILE A 97 15.82 -6.45 -0.19
C ILE A 97 16.27 -6.75 -1.62
N GLY A 98 16.38 -5.74 -2.49
CA GLY A 98 16.55 -5.95 -3.93
C GLY A 98 17.86 -6.61 -4.35
N LEU A 99 18.90 -6.50 -3.53
CA LEU A 99 20.22 -7.11 -3.78
C LEU A 99 20.29 -8.59 -3.38
N TRP A 100 19.32 -9.09 -2.61
CA TRP A 100 19.32 -10.50 -2.20
C TRP A 100 19.09 -11.42 -3.39
N LYS A 101 19.82 -12.53 -3.43
CA LYS A 101 19.61 -13.57 -4.45
C LYS A 101 18.34 -14.36 -4.13
N MET A 102 17.62 -14.80 -5.16
CA MET A 102 16.37 -15.56 -4.96
C MET A 102 16.57 -16.85 -4.16
N HIS A 103 17.69 -17.56 -4.38
CA HIS A 103 18.01 -18.79 -3.65
C HIS A 103 18.42 -18.57 -2.18
N GLU A 104 18.75 -17.34 -1.79
CA GLU A 104 19.11 -17.00 -0.40
C GLU A 104 17.86 -16.69 0.46
N LEU A 105 16.68 -16.58 -0.17
CA LEU A 105 15.41 -16.28 0.49
C LEU A 105 14.90 -17.48 1.29
N SER A 106 15.46 -17.63 2.49
CA SER A 106 15.09 -18.66 3.46
C SER A 106 14.08 -18.16 4.49
N MET A 107 13.51 -19.08 5.27
CA MET A 107 12.71 -18.73 6.44
C MET A 107 13.52 -17.87 7.44
N GLN A 108 14.81 -18.13 7.60
CA GLN A 108 15.69 -17.32 8.45
C GLN A 108 15.87 -15.90 7.92
N TRP A 109 15.97 -15.73 6.59
CA TRP A 109 15.96 -14.41 5.97
C TRP A 109 14.67 -13.65 6.29
N ALA A 110 13.50 -14.30 6.14
CA ALA A 110 12.21 -13.70 6.43
C ALA A 110 12.11 -13.25 7.90
N HIS A 111 12.56 -14.08 8.84
CA HIS A 111 12.60 -13.73 10.27
C HIS A 111 13.52 -12.53 10.55
N ARG A 112 14.74 -12.53 10.00
CA ARG A 112 15.69 -11.42 10.17
C ARG A 112 15.16 -10.12 9.59
N TRP A 113 14.52 -10.16 8.44
CA TRP A 113 13.92 -8.99 7.80
C TRP A 113 12.76 -8.41 8.63
N VAL A 114 11.90 -9.26 9.20
CA VAL A 114 10.85 -8.81 10.13
C VAL A 114 11.45 -8.23 11.41
N GLN A 115 12.51 -8.83 11.95
CA GLN A 115 13.20 -8.31 13.13
C GLN A 115 13.87 -6.95 12.87
N SER A 116 14.49 -6.75 11.71
CA SER A 116 15.08 -5.46 11.36
C SER A 116 14.01 -4.37 11.29
N MET A 117 12.84 -4.66 10.69
CA MET A 117 11.72 -3.72 10.67
C MET A 117 11.20 -3.34 12.07
N LYS A 118 11.30 -4.24 13.06
CA LYS A 118 10.91 -3.95 14.44
C LYS A 118 11.95 -3.14 15.21
N ARG A 119 13.22 -3.53 15.09
CA ARG A 119 14.32 -3.03 15.94
C ARG A 119 15.02 -1.81 15.36
N VAL A 120 15.23 -1.81 14.05
CA VAL A 120 15.92 -0.74 13.32
C VAL A 120 14.90 0.31 12.87
N ASP A 121 13.93 -0.10 12.06
CA ASP A 121 12.96 0.83 11.47
C ASP A 121 11.85 1.25 12.46
N ARG A 122 11.71 0.53 13.58
CA ARG A 122 10.70 0.76 14.63
C ARG A 122 9.30 0.95 14.06
N LEU A 123 8.91 0.03 13.18
CA LEU A 123 7.63 0.07 12.48
C LEU A 123 6.49 -0.48 13.34
N SER A 124 5.30 0.09 13.15
CA SER A 124 4.11 -0.46 13.78
C SER A 124 3.76 -1.84 13.18
N PRO A 125 3.08 -2.72 13.94
CA PRO A 125 2.70 -4.04 13.44
C PRO A 125 1.92 -4.00 12.13
N SER A 126 1.03 -3.02 11.94
CA SER A 126 0.31 -2.83 10.67
C SER A 126 1.26 -2.50 9.53
N SER A 127 2.19 -1.58 9.75
CA SER A 127 3.20 -1.20 8.75
C SER A 127 4.05 -2.39 8.31
N ILE A 128 4.47 -3.24 9.26
CA ILE A 128 5.20 -4.48 8.98
C ILE A 128 4.35 -5.43 8.13
N ARG A 129 3.08 -5.64 8.49
CA ARG A 129 2.16 -6.51 7.72
C ARG A 129 2.00 -6.02 6.28
N HIS A 130 1.85 -4.71 6.07
CA HIS A 130 1.73 -4.13 4.73
C HIS A 130 3.00 -4.36 3.89
N LYS A 131 4.18 -4.08 4.43
CA LYS A 131 5.46 -4.29 3.74
C LYS A 131 5.70 -5.76 3.40
N VAL A 132 5.53 -6.66 4.37
CA VAL A 132 5.65 -8.11 4.16
C VAL A 132 4.63 -8.59 3.13
N GLY A 133 3.38 -8.12 3.20
CA GLY A 133 2.33 -8.50 2.24
C GLY A 133 2.59 -8.03 0.80
N ALA A 134 3.24 -6.89 0.61
CA ALA A 134 3.63 -6.42 -0.72
C ALA A 134 4.69 -7.33 -1.36
N VAL A 135 5.75 -7.66 -0.62
CA VAL A 135 6.82 -8.56 -1.10
C VAL A 135 6.32 -9.99 -1.23
N ALA A 136 5.49 -10.46 -0.28
CA ALA A 136 4.95 -11.82 -0.32
C ALA A 136 4.14 -12.07 -1.60
N ARG A 137 3.31 -11.12 -2.05
CA ARG A 137 2.57 -11.26 -3.31
C ARG A 137 3.49 -11.42 -4.53
N MET A 138 4.58 -10.64 -4.57
CA MET A 138 5.59 -10.76 -5.63
C MET A 138 6.30 -12.12 -5.58
N LEU A 139 6.66 -12.60 -4.38
CA LEU A 139 7.28 -13.93 -4.22
C LEU A 139 6.29 -15.07 -4.54
N ASP A 140 5.01 -14.95 -4.21
CA ASP A 140 3.98 -15.92 -4.62
C ASP A 140 3.92 -16.04 -6.15
N TRP A 141 4.02 -14.91 -6.85
CA TRP A 141 4.10 -14.89 -8.31
C TRP A 141 5.39 -15.53 -8.84
N CYS A 142 6.53 -15.32 -8.16
CA CYS A 142 7.79 -16.01 -8.52
C CYS A 142 7.69 -17.53 -8.33
N VAL A 143 6.98 -17.99 -7.30
CA VAL A 143 6.69 -19.43 -7.11
C VAL A 143 5.83 -19.96 -8.25
N ALA A 144 4.79 -19.23 -8.65
CA ALA A 144 3.93 -19.62 -9.77
C ALA A 144 4.68 -19.69 -11.12
N MET A 145 5.81 -18.98 -11.25
CA MET A 145 6.68 -19.02 -12.43
C MET A 145 7.82 -20.04 -12.33
N ASP A 146 7.83 -20.88 -11.29
CA ASP A 146 8.89 -21.84 -11.00
C ASP A 146 10.28 -21.20 -10.83
N LYS A 147 10.31 -19.99 -10.26
CA LYS A 147 11.54 -19.20 -9.99
C LYS A 147 11.91 -19.17 -8.52
N LEU A 148 11.00 -19.64 -7.67
CA LEU A 148 11.21 -19.81 -6.24
C LEU A 148 10.46 -21.07 -5.80
N ALA A 149 11.13 -21.98 -5.09
CA ALA A 149 10.50 -23.24 -4.67
C ALA A 149 9.35 -23.02 -3.67
N VAL A 150 9.53 -22.08 -2.74
CA VAL A 150 8.54 -21.75 -1.72
C VAL A 150 8.67 -20.28 -1.31
N ASN A 151 7.55 -19.64 -0.99
CA ASN A 151 7.58 -18.29 -0.46
C ASN A 151 7.86 -18.31 1.07
N PRO A 152 9.06 -17.90 1.53
CA PRO A 152 9.41 -17.95 2.95
C PRO A 152 8.57 -16.99 3.80
N LEU A 153 8.01 -15.91 3.21
CA LEU A 153 7.17 -14.95 3.93
C LEU A 153 5.81 -15.54 4.31
N ARG A 154 5.32 -16.53 3.56
CA ARG A 154 4.08 -17.25 3.88
C ARG A 154 4.26 -18.28 4.99
N MET A 155 5.51 -18.65 5.29
CA MET A 155 5.86 -19.60 6.37
C MET A 155 6.07 -18.92 7.72
N LEU A 156 6.01 -17.58 7.78
CA LEU A 156 6.13 -16.84 9.03
C LEU A 156 4.99 -17.22 10.01
N PRO A 157 5.28 -17.31 11.32
CA PRO A 157 4.28 -17.68 12.30
C PRO A 157 3.15 -16.66 12.39
N LYS A 158 2.00 -17.09 12.90
CA LYS A 158 0.91 -16.17 13.25
C LYS A 158 1.46 -15.08 14.17
N ARG A 159 1.05 -13.83 13.92
CA ARG A 159 1.49 -12.64 14.68
C ARG A 159 2.99 -12.33 14.56
N TYR A 160 3.66 -12.71 13.46
CA TYR A 160 5.07 -12.35 13.20
C TYR A 160 5.38 -10.85 13.37
N ALA A 161 4.40 -9.97 13.12
CA ALA A 161 4.54 -8.52 13.27
C ALA A 161 4.41 -8.00 14.71
N SER A 162 3.97 -8.82 15.66
CA SER A 162 3.85 -8.44 17.08
C SER A 162 5.22 -8.42 17.75
N TYR A 163 5.48 -7.44 18.61
CA TYR A 163 6.73 -7.33 19.37
C TYR A 163 6.79 -8.39 20.47
N ALA A 164 7.91 -9.12 20.55
CA ALA A 164 8.20 -10.06 21.62
C ALA A 164 9.17 -9.45 22.65
N MET A 165 9.36 -10.14 23.79
CA MET A 165 10.42 -9.80 24.74
C MET A 165 11.77 -9.79 24.02
N GLY A 166 12.49 -8.67 24.07
CA GLY A 166 13.78 -8.47 23.39
C GLY A 166 13.72 -7.72 22.05
N ASP A 167 12.54 -7.32 21.55
CA ASP A 167 12.41 -6.51 20.32
C ASP A 167 12.51 -4.99 20.55
N GLY A 168 12.90 -4.55 21.76
CA GLY A 168 13.03 -3.13 22.12
C GLY A 168 11.69 -2.44 22.40
N ASP A 169 11.69 -1.10 22.36
CA ASP A 169 10.49 -0.29 22.62
C ASP A 169 9.37 -0.60 21.62
N ARG A 170 8.26 -1.10 22.17
CA ARG A 170 7.11 -1.54 21.39
C ARG A 170 6.38 -0.36 20.78
N ARG A 171 6.43 -0.23 19.45
CA ARG A 171 5.49 0.65 18.74
C ARG A 171 4.13 -0.05 18.61
N VAL A 172 3.09 0.61 19.09
CA VAL A 172 1.70 0.11 19.00
C VAL A 172 1.01 0.82 17.83
N ASP A 173 0.13 0.09 17.12
CA ASP A 173 -0.82 0.72 16.23
C ASP A 173 -1.83 1.49 17.11
N VAL A 174 -1.69 2.81 17.20
CA VAL A 174 -2.66 3.67 17.89
C VAL A 174 -3.66 4.11 16.84
N GLU A 175 -4.88 3.58 16.91
CA GLU A 175 -6.01 4.14 16.17
C GLU A 175 -6.35 5.51 16.75
N ARG A 176 -6.54 6.49 15.86
CA ARG A 176 -6.74 7.88 16.23
C ARG A 176 -8.23 8.20 16.30
N ASP A 177 -8.67 8.63 17.48
CA ASP A 177 -10.07 9.02 17.77
C ASP A 177 -10.16 10.50 18.20
N ARG A 178 -9.35 11.36 17.57
CA ARG A 178 -9.37 12.80 17.83
C ARG A 178 -10.65 13.41 17.21
N ARG A 179 -11.46 14.08 18.05
CA ARG A 179 -12.61 14.91 17.64
C ARG A 179 -12.26 16.40 17.65
N LEU A 180 -13.15 17.28 17.21
CA LEU A 180 -13.03 18.72 17.49
C LEU A 180 -13.39 18.98 18.96
N LEU A 181 -12.60 19.79 19.66
CA LEU A 181 -12.94 20.32 20.99
C LEU A 181 -13.76 21.60 20.86
N GLU A 182 -14.41 21.97 21.96
CA GLU A 182 -15.10 23.24 22.09
C GLU A 182 -14.18 24.42 21.71
N GLY A 183 -14.69 25.30 20.84
CA GLY A 183 -13.96 26.47 20.36
C GLY A 183 -12.95 26.17 19.23
N GLU A 184 -12.61 24.91 18.92
CA GLU A 184 -11.63 24.62 17.86
C GLU A 184 -12.17 24.93 16.47
N GLU A 185 -13.44 24.60 16.22
CA GLU A 185 -14.11 24.88 14.94
C GLU A 185 -14.15 26.38 14.68
N GLU A 186 -14.56 27.16 15.69
CA GLU A 186 -14.64 28.61 15.64
C GLU A 186 -13.27 29.25 15.41
N ARG A 187 -12.21 28.76 16.07
CA ARG A 187 -10.84 29.26 15.85
C ARG A 187 -10.31 28.93 14.46
N ILE A 188 -10.65 27.76 13.92
CA ILE A 188 -10.29 27.39 12.54
C ILE A 188 -11.02 28.29 11.56
N ILE A 189 -12.33 28.48 11.73
CA ILE A 189 -13.14 29.35 10.88
C ILE A 189 -12.62 30.79 10.93
N ALA A 190 -12.37 31.36 12.11
CA ALA A 190 -11.83 32.71 12.26
C ALA A 190 -10.49 32.88 11.48
N LEU A 191 -9.56 31.94 11.65
CA LEU A 191 -8.30 31.94 10.92
C LEU A 191 -8.53 31.88 9.40
N LEU A 192 -9.43 31.03 8.94
CA LEU A 192 -9.76 30.88 7.52
C LEU A 192 -10.54 32.08 6.98
N SER A 193 -11.28 32.82 7.80
CA SER A 193 -11.94 34.07 7.43
C SER A 193 -11.00 35.28 7.36
N GLY A 194 -9.72 35.10 7.71
CA GLY A 194 -8.69 36.12 7.56
C GLY A 194 -8.10 36.64 8.87
N ASP A 195 -8.53 36.13 10.04
CA ASP A 195 -7.95 36.45 11.35
C ASP A 195 -6.62 35.72 11.55
N ILE A 196 -5.67 36.00 10.67
CA ILE A 196 -4.34 35.39 10.69
C ILE A 196 -3.48 36.11 11.75
N PRO A 197 -2.85 35.38 12.69
CA PRO A 197 -1.93 35.99 13.66
C PRO A 197 -0.80 36.77 12.97
N ALA A 198 -0.53 37.98 13.47
CA ALA A 198 0.48 38.89 12.91
C ALA A 198 1.84 38.20 12.75
N GLY A 199 2.48 38.42 11.59
CA GLY A 199 3.79 37.82 11.26
C GLY A 199 3.75 36.34 10.86
N LYS A 200 2.56 35.75 10.73
CA LYS A 200 2.37 34.36 10.26
C LYS A 200 1.63 34.25 8.93
N GLU A 201 1.54 35.33 8.14
CA GLU A 201 0.82 35.33 6.85
C GLU A 201 1.50 34.47 5.78
N ARG A 202 2.80 34.19 5.92
CA ARG A 202 3.57 33.42 4.93
C ARG A 202 2.99 32.02 4.76
N GLY A 203 2.52 31.70 3.56
CA GLY A 203 2.01 30.37 3.17
C GLY A 203 0.50 30.18 3.29
N LEU A 204 -0.22 31.18 3.82
CA LEU A 204 -1.68 31.30 3.73
C LEU A 204 -1.99 32.46 2.78
N LEU A 205 -2.02 32.17 1.47
CA LEU A 205 -2.46 33.15 0.48
C LEU A 205 -3.94 33.47 0.72
N LYS A 206 -4.30 34.75 0.75
CA LYS A 206 -5.69 35.20 0.96
C LYS A 206 -6.65 34.57 -0.07
N ASP A 207 -6.23 34.48 -1.32
CA ASP A 207 -7.05 33.92 -2.42
C ASP A 207 -7.40 32.43 -2.23
N ASP A 208 -6.64 31.72 -1.40
CA ASP A 208 -6.84 30.30 -1.11
C ASP A 208 -7.71 30.06 0.13
N LEU A 209 -7.97 31.09 0.94
CA LEU A 209 -8.66 30.94 2.22
C LEU A 209 -10.12 30.55 2.04
N GLU A 210 -10.83 31.12 1.07
CA GLU A 210 -12.20 30.76 0.73
C GLU A 210 -12.32 29.28 0.34
N ASP A 211 -11.35 28.78 -0.44
CA ASP A 211 -11.26 27.37 -0.83
C ASP A 211 -11.07 26.48 0.41
N TRP A 212 -10.29 26.93 1.39
CA TRP A 212 -10.11 26.25 2.66
C TRP A 212 -11.36 26.28 3.55
N ILE A 213 -12.11 27.38 3.58
CA ILE A 213 -13.40 27.45 4.29
C ILE A 213 -14.35 26.40 3.70
N LEU A 214 -14.50 26.40 2.37
CA LEU A 214 -15.40 25.45 1.71
C LEU A 214 -14.97 24.00 1.99
N ILE A 215 -13.70 23.64 1.77
CA ILE A 215 -13.27 22.24 1.97
C ILE A 215 -13.39 21.81 3.43
N PHE A 216 -13.18 22.71 4.39
CA PHE A 216 -13.35 22.43 5.83
C PHE A 216 -14.81 22.14 6.17
N THR A 217 -15.73 23.01 5.74
CA THR A 217 -17.18 22.82 5.91
C THR A 217 -17.63 21.51 5.27
N LEU A 218 -17.23 21.26 4.02
CA LEU A 218 -17.59 20.02 3.33
C LEU A 218 -17.03 18.78 4.02
N ALA A 219 -15.82 18.84 4.59
CA ALA A 219 -15.24 17.70 5.31
C ALA A 219 -16.10 17.32 6.53
N LEU A 220 -16.62 18.29 7.27
CA LEU A 220 -17.46 18.09 8.45
C LEU A 220 -18.89 17.65 8.11
N GLU A 221 -19.43 18.11 6.99
CA GLU A 221 -20.83 17.88 6.62
C GLU A 221 -21.03 16.61 5.77
N THR A 222 -20.02 16.16 5.03
CA THR A 222 -20.16 15.07 4.04
C THR A 222 -19.41 13.78 4.41
N ALA A 223 -18.52 13.86 5.40
CA ALA A 223 -17.56 12.81 5.75
C ALA A 223 -16.68 12.35 4.57
N MET A 224 -16.55 13.12 3.48
CA MET A 224 -15.69 12.76 2.35
C MET A 224 -14.20 12.74 2.73
N ARG A 225 -13.41 11.89 2.04
CA ARG A 225 -11.95 11.88 2.22
C ARG A 225 -11.34 13.13 1.58
N LEU A 226 -10.21 13.61 2.11
CA LEU A 226 -9.47 14.76 1.53
C LEU A 226 -9.34 14.68 0.01
N LYS A 227 -8.90 13.52 -0.51
CA LYS A 227 -8.78 13.30 -1.95
C LYS A 227 -10.11 13.46 -2.69
N GLU A 228 -11.20 12.90 -2.15
CA GLU A 228 -12.52 13.00 -2.78
C GLU A 228 -13.00 14.45 -2.83
N LEU A 229 -12.64 15.26 -1.83
CA LEU A 229 -12.99 16.68 -1.78
C LEU A 229 -12.18 17.51 -2.79
N TYR A 230 -10.84 17.49 -2.74
CA TYR A 230 -10.05 18.39 -3.59
C TYR A 230 -10.07 18.01 -5.07
N THR A 231 -10.41 16.77 -5.43
CA THR A 231 -10.54 16.34 -6.83
C THR A 231 -11.96 16.49 -7.37
N LEU A 232 -12.89 17.08 -6.61
CA LEU A 232 -14.28 17.21 -6.97
C LEU A 232 -14.47 18.09 -8.21
N THR A 233 -15.31 17.68 -9.16
CA THR A 233 -15.70 18.49 -10.32
C THR A 233 -17.12 19.05 -10.15
N TRP A 234 -17.41 20.15 -10.85
CA TRP A 234 -18.76 20.74 -10.85
C TRP A 234 -19.82 19.80 -11.41
N GLU A 235 -19.47 18.94 -12.38
CA GLU A 235 -20.36 17.92 -12.95
C GLU A 235 -20.79 16.87 -11.91
N GLN A 236 -20.02 16.68 -10.84
CA GLN A 236 -20.36 15.76 -9.76
C GLN A 236 -21.32 16.37 -8.75
N VAL A 237 -21.54 17.68 -8.76
CA VAL A 237 -22.34 18.40 -7.77
C VAL A 237 -23.72 18.73 -8.36
N ASP A 238 -24.76 18.12 -7.80
CA ASP A 238 -26.15 18.40 -8.13
C ASP A 238 -26.81 19.13 -6.95
N LEU A 239 -26.87 20.47 -7.03
CA LEU A 239 -27.41 21.33 -5.97
C LEU A 239 -28.93 21.20 -5.84
N GLU A 240 -29.65 20.91 -6.94
CA GLU A 240 -31.09 20.72 -6.92
C GLU A 240 -31.46 19.44 -6.16
N LYS A 241 -30.76 18.33 -6.47
CA LYS A 241 -30.93 17.06 -5.75
C LYS A 241 -30.20 17.01 -4.41
N ARG A 242 -29.38 18.02 -4.10
CA ARG A 242 -28.55 18.11 -2.89
C ARG A 242 -27.63 16.91 -2.74
N THR A 243 -26.96 16.52 -3.82
CA THR A 243 -26.07 15.35 -3.83
C THR A 243 -24.77 15.60 -4.55
N VAL A 244 -23.72 14.93 -4.10
CA VAL A 244 -22.44 14.80 -4.80
C VAL A 244 -22.28 13.35 -5.28
N PHE A 245 -22.08 13.16 -6.58
CA PHE A 245 -21.82 11.85 -7.17
C PHE A 245 -20.31 11.58 -7.24
N LEU A 246 -19.82 10.66 -6.39
CA LEU A 246 -18.42 10.25 -6.42
C LEU A 246 -18.26 9.09 -7.39
N ASP A 247 -17.79 9.40 -8.59
CA ASP A 247 -17.48 8.39 -9.59
C ASP A 247 -16.12 7.76 -9.31
N LYS A 248 -16.08 6.43 -9.32
CA LYS A 248 -14.91 5.65 -8.92
C LYS A 248 -13.76 5.78 -9.90
N THR A 249 -12.52 5.81 -9.41
CA THR A 249 -11.49 4.88 -9.92
C THR A 249 -10.53 4.36 -8.84
N LYS A 250 -10.21 3.07 -9.00
CA LYS A 250 -9.28 2.13 -8.33
C LYS A 250 -9.46 1.73 -6.84
N ASN A 251 -10.08 2.48 -5.89
CA ASN A 251 -10.13 2.01 -4.48
C ASN A 251 -11.40 2.23 -3.59
N GLY A 252 -12.44 3.00 -3.95
CA GLY A 252 -13.60 3.22 -3.05
C GLY A 252 -14.91 3.34 -3.80
N ASP A 253 -16.02 2.70 -3.36
CA ASP A 253 -17.26 2.48 -4.15
C ASP A 253 -17.94 3.74 -4.70
N LYS A 254 -18.58 3.62 -5.87
CA LYS A 254 -19.41 4.70 -6.42
C LYS A 254 -20.50 4.98 -5.39
N ARG A 255 -20.65 6.24 -5.00
CA ARG A 255 -21.67 6.61 -4.03
C ARG A 255 -22.16 8.02 -4.27
N GLN A 256 -23.43 8.22 -3.94
CA GLN A 256 -24.00 9.54 -3.78
C GLN A 256 -23.84 9.96 -2.33
N VAL A 257 -23.26 11.14 -2.13
CA VAL A 257 -23.10 11.76 -0.82
C VAL A 257 -24.15 12.87 -0.71
N PRO A 258 -25.10 12.79 0.25
CA PRO A 258 -26.08 13.85 0.46
C PRO A 258 -25.39 15.10 1.01
N LEU A 259 -25.92 16.27 0.64
CA LEU A 259 -25.51 17.56 1.15
C LEU A 259 -26.49 18.00 2.24
N SER A 260 -25.96 18.34 3.42
CA SER A 260 -26.74 19.04 4.45
C SER A 260 -27.11 20.44 3.97
N SER A 261 -28.02 21.12 4.69
CA SER A 261 -28.34 22.52 4.43
C SER A 261 -27.10 23.42 4.50
N VAL A 262 -26.21 23.17 5.47
CA VAL A 262 -24.96 23.90 5.65
C VAL A 262 -24.01 23.69 4.46
N ALA A 263 -23.85 22.44 4.01
CA ALA A 263 -23.02 22.16 2.83
C ALA A 263 -23.60 22.77 1.55
N LEU A 264 -24.93 22.76 1.40
CA LEU A 264 -25.62 23.34 0.26
C LEU A 264 -25.44 24.87 0.21
N GLU A 265 -25.59 25.54 1.35
CA GLU A 265 -25.35 26.98 1.49
C GLU A 265 -23.89 27.33 1.17
N ALA A 266 -22.93 26.58 1.71
CA ALA A 266 -21.51 26.78 1.44
C ALA A 266 -21.17 26.62 -0.05
N PHE A 267 -21.75 25.63 -0.74
CA PHE A 267 -21.61 25.48 -2.19
C PHE A 267 -22.25 26.64 -2.95
N GLY A 268 -23.45 27.08 -2.55
CA GLY A 268 -24.17 28.16 -3.22
C GLY A 268 -23.48 29.51 -3.11
N ALA A 269 -22.81 29.77 -1.99
CA ALA A 269 -22.04 30.99 -1.76
C ALA A 269 -20.64 30.97 -2.40
N PHE A 270 -20.11 29.79 -2.76
CA PHE A 270 -18.76 29.68 -3.28
C PHE A 270 -18.67 30.14 -4.75
N PRO A 271 -17.80 31.11 -5.08
CA PRO A 271 -17.65 31.56 -6.45
C PRO A 271 -17.05 30.45 -7.31
N ARG A 272 -17.57 30.28 -8.52
CA ARG A 272 -17.03 29.32 -9.49
C ARG A 272 -15.73 29.84 -10.10
N LYS A 273 -14.62 29.71 -9.35
CA LYS A 273 -13.28 30.18 -9.73
C LYS A 273 -12.62 29.35 -10.84
N TYR A 274 -13.04 28.09 -10.99
CA TYR A 274 -12.42 27.12 -11.89
C TYR A 274 -13.50 26.43 -12.74
N ASP A 275 -13.20 26.19 -14.01
CA ASP A 275 -14.19 25.68 -14.98
C ASP A 275 -14.63 24.25 -14.65
N ARG A 276 -13.64 23.36 -14.45
CA ARG A 276 -13.85 21.92 -14.28
C ARG A 276 -13.94 21.50 -12.82
N PHE A 277 -12.90 21.80 -12.05
CA PHE A 277 -12.79 21.40 -10.65
C PHE A 277 -13.45 22.42 -9.74
N VAL A 278 -13.89 21.99 -8.55
CA VAL A 278 -14.35 22.93 -7.51
C VAL A 278 -13.16 23.71 -6.94
N PHE A 279 -11.99 23.07 -6.85
CA PHE A 279 -10.76 23.63 -6.28
C PHE A 279 -9.60 23.66 -7.30
N GLY A 280 -8.71 24.64 -7.16
CA GLY A 280 -7.55 24.83 -8.06
C GLY A 280 -6.30 24.02 -7.67
N TRP A 281 -6.39 23.09 -6.71
CA TRP A 281 -5.23 22.41 -6.14
C TRP A 281 -4.73 21.20 -6.93
N TRP A 282 -5.49 20.74 -7.92
CA TRP A 282 -5.15 19.59 -8.75
C TRP A 282 -5.47 19.85 -10.22
N ASP A 283 -4.58 19.40 -11.09
CA ASP A 283 -4.63 19.63 -12.54
C ASP A 283 -5.32 18.50 -13.32
N GLY A 284 -5.94 17.53 -12.63
CA GLY A 284 -6.58 16.38 -13.26
C GLY A 284 -5.63 15.23 -13.65
N ARG A 285 -4.32 15.39 -13.46
CA ARG A 285 -3.32 14.38 -13.85
C ARG A 285 -2.99 13.42 -12.71
N ARG A 286 -2.78 12.15 -13.02
CA ARG A 286 -2.58 11.10 -11.99
C ARG A 286 -1.24 11.28 -11.26
N GLU A 287 -0.22 11.73 -11.97
CA GLU A 287 1.14 11.96 -11.47
C GLU A 287 1.22 13.11 -10.45
N SER A 288 0.37 14.15 -10.60
CA SER A 288 0.35 15.30 -9.70
C SER A 288 -0.43 15.04 -8.41
N LEU A 289 -1.29 14.01 -8.41
CA LEU A 289 -2.26 13.72 -7.36
C LEU A 289 -1.60 13.54 -5.98
N ARG A 290 -0.52 12.77 -5.90
CA ARG A 290 0.23 12.55 -4.65
C ARG A 290 0.84 13.86 -4.14
N GLY A 291 1.40 14.66 -5.06
CA GLY A 291 1.96 15.97 -4.75
C GLY A 291 0.91 16.92 -4.18
N ALA A 292 -0.28 16.97 -4.79
CA ALA A 292 -1.41 17.75 -4.31
C ALA A 292 -1.86 17.32 -2.90
N THR A 293 -2.08 16.02 -2.68
CA THR A 293 -2.45 15.50 -1.35
C THR A 293 -1.43 15.89 -0.28
N ASN A 294 -0.13 15.75 -0.57
CA ASN A 294 0.93 16.09 0.40
C ASN A 294 0.97 17.59 0.71
N LYS A 295 0.85 18.45 -0.31
CA LYS A 295 0.81 19.91 -0.15
C LYS A 295 -0.37 20.34 0.72
N LEU A 296 -1.56 19.81 0.45
CA LEU A 296 -2.76 20.11 1.23
C LEU A 296 -2.65 19.60 2.66
N SER A 297 -2.11 18.39 2.87
CA SER A 297 -1.90 17.84 4.22
C SER A 297 -0.93 18.71 5.04
N GLN A 298 0.14 19.21 4.42
CA GLN A 298 1.10 20.13 5.07
C GLN A 298 0.47 21.49 5.36
N LYS A 299 -0.35 22.00 4.44
CA LYS A 299 -1.05 23.27 4.62
C LYS A 299 -2.11 23.18 5.74
N TRP A 300 -2.85 22.08 5.81
CA TRP A 300 -3.74 21.80 6.92
C TRP A 300 -3.00 21.73 8.26
N ALA A 301 -1.87 21.02 8.33
CA ALA A 301 -1.06 20.98 9.56
C ALA A 301 -0.61 22.39 10.00
N ARG A 302 -0.37 23.30 9.06
CA ARG A 302 -0.12 24.70 9.36
C ARG A 302 -1.37 25.40 9.90
N ILE A 303 -2.53 25.24 9.25
CA ILE A 303 -3.82 25.81 9.69
C ILE A 303 -4.14 25.36 11.13
N SER A 304 -4.11 24.05 11.38
CA SER A 304 -4.36 23.46 12.71
C SER A 304 -3.42 24.01 13.78
N ARG A 305 -2.12 24.16 13.50
CA ARG A 305 -1.19 24.78 14.45
C ARG A 305 -1.47 26.26 14.69
N LEU A 306 -1.84 27.00 13.65
CA LEU A 306 -2.11 28.44 13.77
C LEU A 306 -3.41 28.74 14.51
N SER A 307 -4.41 27.87 14.40
CA SER A 307 -5.67 27.95 15.16
C SER A 307 -5.57 27.37 16.58
N GLY A 308 -4.37 26.98 17.03
CA GLY A 308 -4.16 26.37 18.35
C GLY A 308 -4.84 25.00 18.50
N CYS A 309 -5.04 24.30 17.40
CA CYS A 309 -5.64 22.96 17.32
C CYS A 309 -4.56 21.92 17.01
N ASP A 310 -3.42 22.01 17.70
CA ASP A 310 -2.23 21.20 17.39
C ASP A 310 -2.53 19.71 17.40
N GLY A 311 -1.99 19.03 16.39
CA GLY A 311 -2.19 17.61 16.21
C GLY A 311 -3.47 17.23 15.48
N LEU A 312 -4.46 18.12 15.27
CA LEU A 312 -5.67 17.81 14.48
C LEU A 312 -5.33 17.57 13.00
N HIS A 313 -5.43 16.32 12.54
CA HIS A 313 -5.20 15.97 11.14
C HIS A 313 -6.47 16.12 10.30
N PHE A 314 -6.32 16.36 8.99
CA PHE A 314 -7.50 16.53 8.13
C PHE A 314 -8.40 15.28 8.13
N HIS A 315 -7.82 14.09 8.29
CA HIS A 315 -8.59 12.85 8.39
C HIS A 315 -9.46 12.79 9.66
N ASP A 316 -9.11 13.52 10.72
CA ASP A 316 -9.92 13.61 11.94
C ASP A 316 -11.25 14.33 11.66
N LEU A 317 -11.29 15.26 10.69
CA LEU A 317 -12.54 15.92 10.28
C LEU A 317 -13.55 14.93 9.72
N ARG A 318 -13.08 13.91 9.01
CA ARG A 318 -13.95 12.81 8.55
C ARG A 318 -14.43 11.95 9.72
N HIS A 319 -13.58 11.73 10.72
CA HIS A 319 -14.01 11.02 11.93
C HIS A 319 -15.09 11.81 12.66
N GLU A 320 -14.87 13.11 12.85
CA GLU A 320 -15.83 14.05 13.44
C GLU A 320 -17.14 14.11 12.64
N ALA A 321 -17.09 14.18 11.32
CA ALA A 321 -18.28 14.14 10.47
C ALA A 321 -19.12 12.88 10.68
N VAL A 322 -18.48 11.71 10.83
CA VAL A 322 -19.20 10.47 11.13
C VAL A 322 -19.81 10.53 12.54
N CYS A 323 -19.11 11.06 13.54
CA CYS A 323 -19.68 11.29 14.87
C CYS A 323 -20.91 12.19 14.79
N ARG A 324 -20.84 13.31 14.06
CA ARG A 324 -21.99 14.22 13.84
C ARG A 324 -23.16 13.54 13.16
N LEU A 325 -22.91 12.65 12.19
CA LEU A 325 -23.99 11.87 11.58
C LEU A 325 -24.68 10.96 12.61
N TYR A 326 -23.92 10.35 13.52
CA TYR A 326 -24.50 9.54 14.60
C TYR A 326 -25.31 10.38 15.59
N GLU A 327 -24.80 11.55 15.97
CA GLU A 327 -25.36 12.43 17.01
C GLU A 327 -26.50 13.33 16.53
N ARG A 328 -26.46 13.80 15.28
CA ARG A 328 -27.39 14.81 14.73
C ARG A 328 -28.46 14.22 13.83
N THR A 329 -28.44 12.91 13.58
CA THR A 329 -29.39 12.25 12.67
C THR A 329 -29.87 10.92 13.21
N GLN A 330 -31.04 10.48 12.74
CA GLN A 330 -31.59 9.14 13.02
C GLN A 330 -31.19 8.10 11.95
N LEU A 331 -30.15 8.36 11.16
CA LEU A 331 -29.72 7.44 10.10
C LEU A 331 -29.23 6.11 10.69
N SER A 332 -29.60 4.98 10.08
CA SER A 332 -29.06 3.67 10.44
C SER A 332 -27.56 3.55 10.14
N ASP A 333 -26.87 2.61 10.80
CA ASP A 333 -25.46 2.29 10.53
C ASP A 333 -25.18 2.04 9.05
N LEU A 334 -26.12 1.38 8.35
CA LEU A 334 -26.00 1.12 6.91
C LEU A 334 -26.07 2.40 6.09
N GLN A 335 -26.96 3.33 6.45
CA GLN A 335 -27.06 4.63 5.78
C GLN A 335 -25.80 5.47 6.03
N ILE A 336 -25.30 5.52 7.27
CA ILE A 336 -24.06 6.23 7.61
C ILE A 336 -22.87 5.59 6.89
N ALA A 337 -22.79 4.26 6.81
CA ALA A 337 -21.77 3.53 6.05
C ALA A 337 -21.82 3.89 4.57
N LYS A 338 -23.01 4.00 3.99
CA LYS A 338 -23.22 4.38 2.59
C LYS A 338 -22.77 5.82 2.32
N ILE A 339 -23.08 6.77 3.21
CA ILE A 339 -22.66 8.19 3.09
C ILE A 339 -21.14 8.30 3.20
N SER A 340 -20.59 7.77 4.29
CA SER A 340 -19.16 7.84 4.59
C SER A 340 -18.33 6.96 3.65
N GLY A 341 -18.89 5.91 3.05
CA GLY A 341 -18.16 4.97 2.20
C GLY A 341 -17.28 3.99 2.99
N HIS A 342 -17.79 3.51 4.13
CA HIS A 342 -17.22 2.36 4.85
C HIS A 342 -17.76 1.06 4.24
N LYS A 343 -16.86 0.14 3.87
CA LYS A 343 -17.23 -1.14 3.25
C LYS A 343 -17.68 -2.19 4.26
N ASP A 344 -17.08 -2.16 5.45
CA ASP A 344 -17.38 -3.09 6.53
C ASP A 344 -17.96 -2.29 7.71
N LEU A 345 -19.16 -2.68 8.16
CA LEU A 345 -19.82 -2.10 9.33
C LEU A 345 -18.99 -2.28 10.61
N ARG A 346 -18.06 -3.25 10.65
CA ARG A 346 -17.09 -3.37 11.75
C ARG A 346 -16.26 -2.11 11.94
N MET A 347 -16.00 -1.35 10.87
CA MET A 347 -15.30 -0.06 10.96
C MET A 347 -16.15 1.01 11.66
N LEU A 348 -17.47 0.86 11.66
CA LEU A 348 -18.39 1.78 12.35
C LEU A 348 -18.64 1.42 13.82
N LYS A 349 -18.27 0.21 14.26
CA LYS A 349 -18.49 -0.23 15.65
C LYS A 349 -17.97 0.74 16.70
N ARG A 350 -16.89 1.47 16.41
CA ARG A 350 -16.33 2.47 17.33
C ARG A 350 -17.24 3.67 17.58
N TYR A 351 -18.16 3.96 16.66
CA TYR A 351 -19.14 5.04 16.80
C TYR A 351 -20.43 4.60 17.48
N ALA A 352 -20.66 3.28 17.60
CA ALA A 352 -21.91 2.74 18.16
C ALA A 352 -22.19 3.25 19.59
N ASN A 353 -21.13 3.53 20.37
CA ASN A 353 -21.25 4.06 21.72
C ASN A 353 -21.85 5.48 21.77
N LEU A 354 -21.82 6.24 20.67
CA LEU A 354 -22.39 7.59 20.60
C LEU A 354 -23.92 7.60 20.68
N ARG A 355 -24.57 6.45 20.47
CA ARG A 355 -26.03 6.29 20.59
C ARG A 355 -26.47 5.60 21.87
N GLY A 356 -25.57 5.42 22.84
CA GLY A 356 -25.90 4.72 24.08
C GLY A 356 -27.10 5.34 24.81
N SER A 357 -27.19 6.66 24.84
CA SER A 357 -28.33 7.41 25.40
C SER A 357 -29.59 7.29 24.54
N ASP A 358 -29.47 7.42 23.23
CA ASP A 358 -30.60 7.38 22.30
C ASP A 358 -31.25 5.98 22.28
N LEU A 359 -30.43 4.95 22.46
CA LEU A 359 -30.93 3.58 22.62
C LEU A 359 -31.79 3.46 23.88
N ALA A 360 -31.50 4.18 24.96
CA ALA A 360 -32.32 4.15 26.16
C ALA A 360 -33.74 4.69 25.92
N GLU A 361 -33.89 5.73 25.08
CA GLU A 361 -35.20 6.27 24.69
C GLU A 361 -36.01 5.31 23.80
N LEU A 362 -35.35 4.37 23.14
CA LEU A 362 -35.96 3.35 22.28
C LEU A 362 -36.23 2.02 23.01
N LEU A 363 -35.75 1.88 24.25
CA LEU A 363 -36.04 0.74 25.12
C LEU A 363 -37.36 0.98 25.87
N TRP A 364 -38.00 -0.11 26.30
CA TRP A 364 -39.40 -0.15 26.77
C TRP A 364 -39.69 0.63 28.06
#